data_AF-A0A0P0W396-F1
#
_entry.id   AF-A0A0P0W396-F1
#
_cell.length_a   1.000
_cell.length_b   1.000
_cell.length_c   1.000
_cell.angle_alpha   90.00
_cell.angle_beta   90.00
_cell.angle_gamma   90.00
#
_symmetry.space_group_name_H-M   'P 1'
#
loop_
_entity.id
_entity.type
_entity.pdbx_description
1 polymer ?
#
loop_
_entity_poly.entity_id
_entity_poly.type
_entity_poly.pdbx_seq_one_letter_code
_entity_poly.pdbx_strand_id
1 'polypeptide(L)'
;MEQNALEQLASIDLIELCKEARIEHCRATRDLSSCGRYVQHVLNSCGHASLCAECSQRCDVCPICRSPIPDTGNRVRLRLYYKCLEAGLISKQHDERFQEKEDHSDPVNLDVQRLHSLFDVALQNNLASLICHYTTDVCLDENAVSSDPLLAFLLDEVVIKEWCKKAVNALISEINMICIQQMLDFK
;
A
#
# COMPACT_ATOMS: atom_id res chain seq x y z
N MET A 1 -0.27 1.71 -18.04
CA MET A 1 -0.65 1.82 -16.61
C MET A 1 0.42 1.21 -15.73
N GLU A 2 0.82 -0.03 -16.00
CA GLU A 2 1.92 -0.72 -15.34
C GLU A 2 3.21 0.10 -15.20
N GLN A 3 3.76 0.60 -16.31
CA GLN A 3 4.97 1.43 -16.30
C GLN A 3 4.85 2.65 -15.36
N ASN A 4 3.68 3.31 -15.33
CA ASN A 4 3.46 4.46 -14.44
C ASN A 4 3.43 4.06 -12.96
N ALA A 5 2.92 2.87 -12.63
CA ALA A 5 2.89 2.34 -11.27
C ALA A 5 4.31 1.99 -10.81
N LEU A 6 5.10 1.32 -11.66
CA LEU A 6 6.48 0.95 -11.36
C LEU A 6 7.40 2.18 -11.26
N GLU A 7 7.25 3.17 -12.13
CA GLU A 7 7.97 4.44 -12.03
C GLU A 7 7.67 5.17 -10.73
N GLN A 8 6.39 5.20 -10.31
CA GLN A 8 6.01 5.80 -9.03
C GLN A 8 6.56 4.99 -7.86
N LEU A 9 6.53 3.66 -7.91
CA LEU A 9 7.10 2.79 -6.87
C LEU A 9 8.62 2.97 -6.76
N ALA A 10 9.32 3.10 -7.88
CA ALA A 10 10.78 3.28 -7.91
C ALA A 10 11.24 4.65 -7.41
N SER A 11 10.37 5.67 -7.45
CA SER A 11 10.69 7.06 -7.07
C SER A 11 10.00 7.54 -5.79
N ILE A 12 9.29 6.64 -5.09
CA ILE A 12 8.55 6.99 -3.89
C ILE A 12 9.51 7.32 -2.73
N ASP A 13 9.15 8.33 -1.94
CA ASP A 13 9.77 8.55 -0.63
C ASP A 13 9.43 7.38 0.32
N LEU A 14 10.42 6.88 1.05
CA LEU A 14 10.25 5.66 1.84
C LEU A 14 9.20 5.81 2.96
N ILE A 15 9.03 7.02 3.50
CA ILE A 15 7.97 7.31 4.48
C ILE A 15 6.60 7.33 3.80
N GLU A 16 6.52 7.84 2.57
CA GLU A 16 5.29 7.80 1.78
C GLU A 16 4.89 6.37 1.38
N LEU A 17 5.85 5.43 1.26
CA LEU A 17 5.53 4.02 1.01
C LEU A 17 4.68 3.41 2.13
N CYS A 18 5.00 3.72 3.39
CA CYS A 18 4.20 3.30 4.54
C CYS A 18 2.78 3.88 4.48
N LYS A 19 2.68 5.18 4.11
CA LYS A 19 1.39 5.85 3.96
C LYS A 19 0.59 5.24 2.81
N GLU A 20 1.23 4.76 1.74
CA GLU A 20 0.54 4.07 0.64
C GLU A 20 0.00 2.69 1.03
N ALA A 21 0.70 1.97 1.91
CA ALA A 21 0.22 0.71 2.48
C ALA A 21 -0.97 0.89 3.42
N ARG A 22 -1.02 2.01 4.17
CA ARG A 22 -2.08 2.27 5.15
C ARG A 22 -3.49 2.31 4.56
N ILE A 23 -4.44 1.60 5.16
CA ILE A 23 -5.87 1.70 4.84
C ILE A 23 -6.43 2.97 5.46
N GLU A 24 -7.07 3.79 4.62
CA GLU A 24 -7.68 5.05 5.02
C GLU A 24 -9.18 5.01 4.75
N HIS A 25 -9.95 5.65 5.62
CA HIS A 25 -11.39 5.70 5.54
C HIS A 25 -11.86 7.13 5.28
N CYS A 26 -12.93 7.27 4.51
CA CYS A 26 -13.47 8.57 4.13
C CYS A 26 -13.90 9.35 5.38
N ARG A 27 -13.33 10.55 5.57
CA ARG A 27 -13.54 11.41 6.74
C ARG A 27 -14.49 12.57 6.46
N ALA A 28 -15.40 12.42 5.49
CA ALA A 28 -16.38 13.45 5.20
C ALA A 28 -17.33 13.65 6.41
N THR A 29 -17.25 14.81 7.08
CA THR A 29 -18.12 15.18 8.20
C THR A 29 -18.92 16.42 7.85
N ARG A 30 -20.24 16.28 7.65
CA ARG A 30 -21.32 17.23 8.05
C ARG A 30 -22.67 16.97 7.37
N ASP A 31 -22.74 16.42 6.15
CA ASP A 31 -24.00 15.94 5.51
C ASP A 31 -23.72 14.88 4.40
N LEU A 32 -23.16 13.75 4.88
CA LEU A 32 -22.73 12.49 4.23
C LEU A 32 -22.65 11.41 5.34
N SER A 33 -23.71 11.29 6.16
CA SER A 33 -23.74 11.01 7.62
C SER A 33 -22.66 10.14 8.32
N SER A 34 -21.96 9.23 7.66
CA SER A 34 -20.65 8.70 8.09
C SER A 34 -20.10 7.83 6.96
N CYS A 35 -19.68 8.44 5.84
CA CYS A 35 -19.33 7.71 4.61
C CYS A 35 -18.45 6.49 4.88
N GLY A 36 -17.34 6.68 5.60
CA GLY A 36 -16.52 5.57 6.13
C GLY A 36 -15.94 4.62 5.09
N ARG A 37 -16.18 4.81 3.78
CA ARG A 37 -15.67 3.93 2.73
C ARG A 37 -14.15 4.03 2.62
N TYR A 38 -13.51 2.95 2.19
CA TYR A 38 -12.08 2.93 1.88
C TYR A 38 -11.69 4.02 0.87
N VAL A 39 -10.54 4.64 1.11
CA VAL A 39 -10.01 5.74 0.32
C VAL A 39 -8.90 5.26 -0.62
N GLN A 40 -9.25 5.22 -1.90
CA GLN A 40 -8.37 4.78 -2.98
C GLN A 40 -7.55 5.91 -3.59
N HIS A 41 -7.82 7.16 -3.21
CA HIS A 41 -7.27 8.33 -3.86
C HIS A 41 -6.70 9.31 -2.84
N VAL A 42 -5.71 10.10 -3.25
CA VAL A 42 -5.26 11.28 -2.50
C VAL A 42 -5.81 12.55 -3.13
N LEU A 43 -6.03 13.57 -2.29
CA LEU A 43 -6.35 14.91 -2.75
C LEU A 43 -5.13 15.53 -3.43
N ASN A 44 -5.28 16.08 -4.63
CA ASN A 44 -4.17 16.72 -5.35
C ASN A 44 -3.69 18.01 -4.66
N SER A 45 -4.56 18.67 -3.88
CA SER A 45 -4.23 19.92 -3.20
C SER A 45 -3.31 19.76 -1.98
N CYS A 46 -3.26 18.59 -1.36
CA CYS A 46 -2.50 18.39 -0.11
C CYS A 46 -1.89 16.99 0.07
N GLY A 47 -2.18 16.02 -0.80
CA GLY A 47 -1.65 14.65 -0.69
C GLY A 47 -2.38 13.74 0.31
N HIS A 48 -3.37 14.22 1.05
CA HIS A 48 -4.09 13.40 2.03
C HIS A 48 -5.08 12.42 1.39
N ALA A 49 -4.97 11.14 1.75
CA ALA A 49 -5.97 10.08 1.52
C ALA A 49 -7.15 10.22 2.50
N SER A 50 -7.96 11.27 2.33
CA SER A 50 -8.95 11.68 3.33
C SER A 50 -10.41 11.55 2.91
N LEU A 51 -10.68 11.44 1.60
CA LEU A 51 -12.02 11.42 1.01
C LEU A 51 -12.09 10.35 -0.07
N CYS A 52 -13.19 9.60 -0.12
CA CYS A 52 -13.47 8.74 -1.27
C CYS A 52 -13.78 9.58 -2.52
N ALA A 53 -13.76 8.94 -3.69
CA ALA A 53 -13.97 9.62 -4.98
C ALA A 53 -15.31 10.38 -5.07
N GLU A 54 -16.36 9.89 -4.39
CA GLU A 54 -17.67 10.57 -4.35
C GLU A 54 -17.65 11.79 -3.43
N CYS A 55 -17.05 11.66 -2.23
CA CYS A 55 -17.03 12.75 -1.25
C CYS A 55 -16.07 13.87 -1.67
N SER A 56 -14.99 13.58 -2.40
CA SER A 56 -14.06 14.60 -2.90
C SER A 56 -14.71 15.57 -3.91
N GLN A 57 -15.84 15.19 -4.52
CA GLN A 57 -16.62 16.08 -5.39
C GLN A 57 -17.54 17.03 -4.62
N ARG A 58 -17.84 16.72 -3.35
CA ARG A 58 -18.80 17.47 -2.52
C ARG A 58 -18.15 18.30 -1.42
N CYS A 59 -16.90 18.02 -1.09
CA CYS A 59 -16.16 18.76 -0.08
C CYS A 59 -15.29 19.83 -0.73
N ASP A 60 -15.31 21.02 -0.13
CA ASP A 60 -14.52 22.18 -0.59
C ASP A 60 -13.19 22.32 0.17
N VAL A 61 -13.01 21.55 1.24
CA VAL A 61 -11.80 21.52 2.07
C VAL A 61 -11.42 20.10 2.46
N CYS A 62 -10.12 19.84 2.59
CA CYS A 62 -9.63 18.58 3.15
C CYS A 62 -10.07 18.45 4.63
N PRO A 63 -10.70 17.34 5.05
CA PRO A 63 -11.12 17.17 6.43
C PRO A 63 -9.95 16.98 7.41
N ILE A 64 -8.73 16.70 6.92
CA ILE A 64 -7.52 16.54 7.74
C ILE A 64 -6.83 17.90 7.96
N CYS A 65 -6.41 18.58 6.89
CA CYS A 65 -5.57 19.79 6.98
C CYS A 65 -6.31 21.10 6.65
N ARG A 66 -7.59 21.04 6.27
CA ARG A 66 -8.42 22.18 5.86
C ARG A 66 -7.94 22.94 4.61
N SER A 67 -6.94 22.43 3.89
CA SER A 67 -6.54 22.99 2.59
C SER A 67 -7.72 22.99 1.61
N PRO A 68 -7.93 24.07 0.84
CA PRO A 68 -8.98 24.12 -0.17
C PRO A 68 -8.86 23.00 -1.20
N ILE A 69 -9.99 22.47 -1.63
CA ILE A 69 -10.10 21.52 -2.74
C ILE A 69 -10.58 22.34 -3.94
N PRO A 70 -9.76 22.48 -5.01
CA PRO A 70 -10.15 23.28 -6.18
C PRO A 70 -11.46 22.81 -6.80
N ASP A 71 -12.31 23.77 -7.17
CA ASP A 71 -13.61 23.43 -7.75
C ASP A 71 -13.52 22.80 -9.14
N THR A 72 -12.43 23.09 -9.85
CA THR A 72 -12.19 22.69 -11.24
C THR A 72 -10.95 21.80 -11.36
N GLY A 73 -10.95 20.94 -12.38
CA GLY A 73 -9.85 20.03 -12.69
C GLY A 73 -9.88 18.70 -11.93
N ASN A 74 -8.79 17.95 -12.04
CA ASN A 74 -8.64 16.67 -11.35
C ASN A 74 -8.42 16.93 -9.86
N ARG A 75 -9.46 16.72 -9.03
CA ARG A 75 -9.40 16.93 -7.57
C ARG A 75 -8.56 15.87 -6.85
N VAL A 76 -8.46 14.68 -7.43
CA VAL A 76 -7.83 13.52 -6.82
C VAL A 76 -6.95 12.76 -7.79
N ARG A 77 -6.01 11.96 -7.27
CA ARG A 77 -5.23 10.97 -8.03
C ARG A 77 -5.24 9.62 -7.31
N LEU A 78 -5.19 8.54 -8.08
CA LEU A 78 -5.16 7.17 -7.53
C LEU A 78 -3.86 6.96 -6.73
N ARG A 79 -4.01 6.31 -5.57
CA ARG A 79 -2.91 5.89 -4.68
C ARG A 79 -2.08 4.78 -5.30
N LEU A 80 -0.80 4.69 -4.93
CA LEU A 80 0.15 3.74 -5.54
C LEU A 80 -0.34 2.28 -5.45
N TYR A 81 -0.79 1.86 -4.27
CA TYR A 81 -1.28 0.50 -4.07
C TYR A 81 -2.40 0.14 -5.05
N TYR A 82 -3.37 1.04 -5.23
CA TYR A 82 -4.48 0.82 -6.16
C TYR A 82 -4.05 0.95 -7.62
N LYS A 83 -3.02 1.75 -7.94
CA LYS A 83 -2.39 1.73 -9.27
C LYS A 83 -1.75 0.37 -9.57
N CYS A 84 -1.07 -0.24 -8.60
CA CYS A 84 -0.50 -1.58 -8.75
C CYS A 84 -1.59 -2.65 -8.94
N LEU A 85 -2.71 -2.54 -8.21
CA LEU A 85 -3.89 -3.40 -8.43
C LEU A 85 -4.49 -3.23 -9.83
N GLU A 86 -4.70 -1.99 -10.30
CA GLU A 86 -5.25 -1.72 -11.64
C GLU A 86 -4.30 -2.16 -12.76
N ALA A 87 -2.99 -2.10 -12.52
CA ALA A 87 -1.98 -2.59 -13.45
C ALA A 87 -1.85 -4.12 -13.46
N GLY A 88 -2.49 -4.84 -12.53
CA GLY A 88 -2.34 -6.29 -12.38
C GLY A 88 -1.02 -6.73 -11.74
N LEU A 89 -0.28 -5.80 -11.13
CA LEU A 89 0.96 -6.08 -10.39
C LEU A 89 0.66 -6.70 -9.02
N ILE A 90 -0.49 -6.36 -8.42
CA ILE A 90 -0.99 -6.98 -7.20
C ILE A 90 -2.22 -7.81 -7.57
N SER A 91 -2.27 -9.06 -7.08
CA SER A 91 -3.41 -9.95 -7.32
C SER A 91 -4.70 -9.33 -6.75
N LYS A 92 -5.80 -9.44 -7.51
CA LYS A 92 -7.14 -9.00 -7.07
C LYS A 92 -7.62 -9.69 -5.80
N GLN A 93 -7.01 -10.81 -5.40
CA GLN A 93 -7.29 -11.47 -4.12
C GLN A 93 -6.88 -10.61 -2.91
N HIS A 94 -5.93 -9.68 -3.09
CA HIS A 94 -5.51 -8.71 -2.07
C HIS A 94 -6.35 -7.42 -2.07
N ASP A 95 -7.34 -7.30 -2.94
CA ASP A 95 -8.16 -6.10 -3.03
C ASP A 95 -9.26 -6.13 -1.96
N GLU A 96 -9.19 -5.19 -1.03
CA GLU A 96 -10.09 -5.10 0.13
C GLU A 96 -11.56 -4.95 -0.28
N ARG A 97 -11.83 -4.50 -1.52
CA ARG A 97 -13.20 -4.43 -2.07
C ARG A 97 -13.88 -5.79 -2.18
N PHE A 98 -13.10 -6.87 -2.28
CA PHE A 98 -13.60 -8.24 -2.37
C PHE A 98 -13.53 -9.01 -1.04
N GLN A 99 -12.95 -8.40 -0.01
CA GLN A 99 -12.97 -8.95 1.34
C GLN A 99 -14.30 -8.54 2.00
N GLU A 100 -15.34 -9.35 1.78
CA GLU A 100 -16.65 -9.18 2.40
C GLU A 100 -16.55 -9.23 3.93
N LYS A 101 -16.63 -8.07 4.60
CA LYS A 101 -16.99 -7.91 6.03
C LYS A 101 -16.49 -9.01 6.98
N GLU A 102 -15.23 -9.44 6.87
CA GLU A 102 -14.61 -10.21 7.95
C GLU A 102 -14.30 -9.22 9.08
N ASP A 103 -15.30 -9.08 9.96
CA ASP A 103 -15.38 -8.22 11.15
C ASP A 103 -14.26 -8.49 12.19
N HIS A 104 -13.20 -9.23 11.82
CA HIS A 104 -12.16 -9.74 12.71
C HIS A 104 -10.73 -9.70 12.13
N SER A 105 -10.49 -9.09 10.98
CA SER A 105 -9.10 -8.84 10.55
C SER A 105 -8.53 -7.64 11.31
N ASP A 106 -7.46 -7.86 12.08
CA ASP A 106 -6.72 -6.80 12.77
C ASP A 106 -6.28 -5.74 11.74
N PRO A 107 -6.67 -4.46 11.89
CA PRO A 107 -6.29 -3.39 10.95
C PRO A 107 -4.78 -3.35 10.67
N VAL A 108 -3.96 -3.65 11.68
CA VAL A 108 -2.49 -3.73 11.53
C VAL A 108 -2.12 -4.80 10.51
N ASN A 109 -2.80 -5.94 10.53
CA ASN A 109 -2.52 -7.07 9.65
C ASN A 109 -2.78 -6.71 8.18
N LEU A 110 -3.88 -5.99 7.89
CA LEU A 110 -4.18 -5.56 6.54
C LEU A 110 -3.17 -4.53 6.01
N ASP A 111 -2.79 -3.54 6.83
CA ASP A 111 -1.77 -2.55 6.44
C ASP A 111 -0.42 -3.22 6.13
N VAL A 112 -0.02 -4.20 6.96
CA VAL A 112 1.19 -5.01 6.75
C VAL A 112 1.10 -5.83 5.46
N GLN A 113 -0.04 -6.46 5.19
CA GLN A 113 -0.25 -7.21 3.95
C GLN A 113 -0.11 -6.30 2.72
N ARG A 114 -0.66 -5.08 2.76
CA ARG A 114 -0.53 -4.13 1.65
C ARG A 114 0.91 -3.70 1.43
N LEU A 115 1.68 -3.50 2.50
CA LEU A 115 3.11 -3.20 2.41
C LEU A 115 3.90 -4.39 1.84
N HIS A 116 3.63 -5.61 2.31
CA HIS A 116 4.23 -6.84 1.77
C HIS A 116 3.94 -7.01 0.29
N SER A 117 2.71 -6.75 -0.17
CA SER A 117 2.38 -6.77 -1.60
C SER A 117 3.17 -5.75 -2.42
N LEU A 118 3.44 -4.55 -1.87
CA LEU A 118 4.29 -3.56 -2.54
C LEU A 118 5.76 -4.04 -2.61
N PHE A 119 6.25 -4.73 -1.58
CA PHE A 119 7.56 -5.36 -1.62
C PHE A 119 7.63 -6.52 -2.61
N ASP A 120 6.59 -7.34 -2.72
CA ASP A 120 6.53 -8.40 -3.73
C ASP A 120 6.59 -7.82 -5.14
N VAL A 121 5.83 -6.75 -5.41
CA VAL A 121 5.90 -6.01 -6.67
C VAL A 121 7.32 -5.46 -6.91
N ALA A 122 7.95 -4.87 -5.90
CA ALA A 122 9.30 -4.35 -6.02
C ALA A 122 10.32 -5.46 -6.34
N LEU A 123 10.27 -6.57 -5.62
CA LEU A 123 11.16 -7.71 -5.81
C LEU A 123 10.99 -8.32 -7.21
N GLN A 124 9.75 -8.54 -7.65
CA GLN A 124 9.43 -9.13 -8.95
C GLN A 124 9.81 -8.23 -10.13
N ASN A 125 9.93 -6.92 -9.91
CA ASN A 125 10.23 -5.93 -10.94
C ASN A 125 11.64 -5.33 -10.81
N ASN A 126 12.58 -6.05 -10.19
CA ASN A 126 13.99 -5.66 -10.04
C ASN A 126 14.21 -4.34 -9.27
N LEU A 127 13.28 -3.97 -8.39
CA LEU A 127 13.38 -2.83 -7.48
C LEU A 127 13.79 -3.25 -6.07
N ALA A 128 14.61 -4.31 -5.95
CA ALA A 128 15.07 -4.82 -4.65
C ALA A 128 15.82 -3.76 -3.81
N SER A 129 16.46 -2.79 -4.47
CA SER A 129 17.08 -1.64 -3.79
C SER A 129 16.09 -0.83 -2.96
N LEU A 130 14.83 -0.72 -3.38
CA LEU A 130 13.77 -0.05 -2.61
C LEU A 130 13.58 -0.71 -1.25
N ILE A 131 13.55 -2.04 -1.21
CA ILE A 131 13.37 -2.81 0.02
C ILE A 131 14.60 -2.70 0.92
N CYS A 132 15.79 -2.76 0.33
CA CYS A 132 17.04 -2.56 1.06
C CYS A 132 17.08 -1.16 1.71
N HIS A 133 16.78 -0.11 0.95
CA HIS A 133 16.75 1.27 1.48
C HIS A 133 15.66 1.46 2.51
N TYR A 134 14.46 0.89 2.30
CA TYR A 134 13.40 0.91 3.32
C TYR A 134 13.88 0.27 4.63
N THR A 135 14.61 -0.84 4.54
CA THR A 135 15.17 -1.49 5.74
C THR A 135 16.19 -0.59 6.43
N THR A 136 17.16 -0.04 5.68
CA THR A 136 18.27 0.73 6.29
C THR A 136 17.86 2.12 6.76
N ASP A 137 17.02 2.80 6.00
CA ASP A 137 16.75 4.23 6.17
C ASP A 137 15.42 4.48 6.91
N VAL A 138 14.60 3.44 7.09
CA VAL A 138 13.35 3.51 7.85
C VAL A 138 13.39 2.54 9.04
N CYS A 139 13.49 1.24 8.78
CA CYS A 139 13.35 0.25 9.86
C CYS A 139 14.50 0.22 10.86
N LEU A 140 15.70 0.64 10.44
CA LEU A 140 16.89 0.69 11.28
C LEU A 140 17.24 2.11 11.74
N ASP A 141 16.45 3.13 11.37
CA ASP A 141 16.64 4.50 11.83
C ASP A 141 15.86 4.75 13.14
N GLU A 142 16.59 4.94 14.24
CA GLU A 142 16.00 5.25 15.56
C GLU A 142 15.18 6.55 15.58
N ASN A 143 15.37 7.44 14.60
CA ASN A 143 14.63 8.69 14.47
C ASN A 143 13.37 8.55 13.61
N ALA A 144 13.21 7.44 12.88
CA ALA A 144 12.04 7.17 12.05
C ALA A 144 10.87 6.69 12.92
N VAL A 145 10.33 7.61 13.72
CA VAL A 145 9.24 7.34 14.67
C VAL A 145 7.94 7.99 14.24
N SER A 146 6.83 7.34 14.61
CA SER A 146 5.48 7.86 14.40
C SER A 146 4.70 7.84 15.71
N SER A 147 3.95 8.92 15.98
CA SER A 147 2.99 8.96 17.09
C SER A 147 1.72 8.14 16.83
N ASP A 148 1.50 7.74 15.57
CA ASP A 148 0.42 6.85 15.18
C ASP A 148 0.89 5.39 15.34
N PRO A 149 0.29 4.60 16.25
CA PRO A 149 0.72 3.23 16.53
C PRO A 149 0.69 2.31 15.31
N LEU A 150 -0.27 2.50 14.39
CA LEU A 150 -0.38 1.67 13.19
C LEU A 150 0.79 1.96 12.25
N LEU A 151 1.08 3.25 12.03
CA LEU A 151 2.21 3.64 11.21
C LEU A 151 3.53 3.25 11.88
N ALA A 152 3.65 3.41 13.20
CA ALA A 152 4.84 3.00 13.95
C ALA A 152 5.15 1.50 13.75
N PHE A 153 4.13 0.65 13.68
CA PHE A 153 4.32 -0.78 13.39
C PHE A 153 4.87 -1.02 11.99
N LEU A 154 4.39 -0.28 10.97
CA LEU A 154 4.92 -0.40 9.60
C LEU A 154 6.39 0.02 9.48
N LEU A 155 6.84 0.93 10.35
CA LEU A 155 8.22 1.38 10.40
C LEU A 155 9.13 0.39 11.13
N ASP A 156 8.59 -0.63 11.80
CA ASP A 156 9.37 -1.56 12.62
C ASP A 156 10.06 -2.65 11.77
N GLU A 157 11.29 -3.01 12.14
CA GLU A 157 12.07 -4.08 11.49
C GLU A 157 11.37 -5.45 11.48
N VAL A 158 10.43 -5.71 12.40
CA VAL A 158 9.62 -6.93 12.44
C VAL A 158 8.87 -7.12 11.13
N VAL A 159 8.34 -6.05 10.53
CA VAL A 159 7.56 -6.13 9.30
C VAL A 159 8.40 -6.65 8.13
N ILE A 160 9.66 -6.20 8.03
CA ILE A 160 10.61 -6.67 7.02
C ILE A 160 11.05 -8.11 7.31
N LYS A 161 11.33 -8.45 8.57
CA LYS A 161 11.72 -9.82 8.96
C LYS A 161 10.65 -10.84 8.59
N GLU A 162 9.38 -10.51 8.84
CA GLU A 162 8.25 -11.35 8.47
C GLU A 162 8.09 -11.49 6.96
N TRP A 163 8.20 -10.38 6.22
CA TRP A 163 8.16 -10.42 4.76
C TRP A 163 9.29 -11.26 4.17
N CYS A 164 10.54 -11.03 4.59
CA CYS A 164 11.71 -11.77 4.15
C CYS A 164 11.53 -13.28 4.37
N LYS A 165 11.02 -13.68 5.53
CA LYS A 165 10.74 -15.10 5.82
C LYS A 165 9.70 -15.68 4.85
N LYS A 166 8.61 -14.95 4.57
CA LYS A 166 7.59 -15.37 3.60
C LYS A 166 8.17 -15.49 2.18
N ALA A 167 8.89 -14.46 1.72
CA ALA A 167 9.50 -14.40 0.39
C ALA A 167 10.51 -15.54 0.17
N VAL A 168 11.42 -15.77 1.14
CA VAL A 168 12.40 -16.86 1.05
C VAL A 168 11.72 -18.23 1.01
N ASN A 169 10.69 -18.45 1.83
CA ASN A 169 9.93 -19.72 1.81
C ASN A 169 9.20 -19.93 0.48
N ALA A 170 8.66 -18.88 -0.12
CA ALA A 170 8.05 -18.94 -1.44
C ALA A 170 9.08 -19.33 -2.51
N LEU A 171 10.24 -18.66 -2.53
CA LEU A 171 11.35 -18.97 -3.43
C LEU A 171 11.85 -20.41 -3.28
N ILE A 172 12.04 -20.89 -2.04
CA ILE A 172 12.44 -22.28 -1.78
C ILE A 172 11.39 -23.25 -2.34
N SER A 173 10.10 -22.94 -2.17
CA SER A 173 9.01 -23.77 -2.69
C SER A 173 9.01 -23.82 -4.22
N GLU A 174 9.20 -22.69 -4.89
CA GLU A 174 9.30 -22.61 -6.35
C GLU A 174 10.51 -23.39 -6.88
N ILE A 175 11.68 -23.22 -6.27
CA ILE A 175 12.88 -23.97 -6.63
C ILE A 175 12.67 -25.48 -6.46
N ASN A 176 12.08 -25.91 -5.34
CA ASN A 176 11.77 -27.32 -5.12
C ASN A 176 10.84 -27.89 -6.20
N MET A 177 9.82 -27.13 -6.62
CA MET A 177 8.92 -27.55 -7.71
C MET A 177 9.66 -27.70 -9.04
N ILE A 178 10.56 -26.77 -9.38
CA ILE A 178 11.39 -26.84 -10.59
C ILE A 178 12.30 -28.08 -10.54
N CYS A 179 12.97 -28.31 -9.41
CA CYS A 179 13.83 -29.48 -9.24
C CYS A 179 13.06 -30.80 -9.38
N ILE A 180 11.86 -30.89 -8.79
CA ILE A 180 10.98 -32.06 -8.92
C ILE A 180 10.56 -32.28 -10.37
N GLN A 181 10.12 -31.23 -11.07
CA GLN A 181 9.71 -31.32 -12.47
C GLN A 181 10.86 -31.81 -13.36
N GLN A 182 12.05 -31.23 -13.21
CA GLN A 182 13.23 -31.66 -13.95
C GLN A 182 13.58 -33.13 -13.68
N MET A 183 13.51 -33.59 -12.42
CA MET A 183 13.73 -35.01 -12.08
C MET A 183 12.70 -35.96 -12.71
N LEU A 184 11.46 -35.51 -12.94
CA LEU A 184 10.43 -36.29 -13.64
C LEU A 184 10.69 -36.32 -15.14
N ASP A 185 11.14 -35.22 -15.74
CA ASP A 185 11.45 -35.14 -17.18
C ASP A 185 12.67 -35.99 -17.60
N PHE A 186 13.51 -36.41 -16.64
CA PHE A 186 14.63 -37.34 -16.85
C PHE A 186 14.22 -38.83 -16.81
N LYS A 187 12.95 -39.15 -16.50
CA LYS A 187 12.44 -40.54 -16.47
C LYS A 187 11.68 -40.89 -17.72
#